data_AF-M2B456-F1
#
_entry.id   AF-M2B456-F1
#
_cell.length_a   1.000
_cell.length_b   1.000
_cell.length_c   1.000
_cell.angle_alpha   90.00
_cell.angle_beta   90.00
_cell.angle_gamma   90.00
#
_symmetry.space_group_name_H-M   'P 1'
#
loop_
_entity.id
_entity.type
_entity.pdbx_description
1 polymer ?
#
loop_
_entity_poly.entity_id
_entity_poly.type
_entity_poly.pdbx_seq_one_letter_code
_entity_poly.pdbx_strand_id
1 'polypeptide(L)'
;MIKRFEDLTLQDDFMFCKVMQNEGLCKTLIEMILSDTIGKIAYISVQHNINTYEQAKSVRFDVLVQTENGKFYDVEMQVSNEKNIPKRMRFYQAAIDISFLDKGNFYNDLNESFIIFICLFDVLGKNRSVYTFENIYLEDKNISLQDGTKKVIINADAFKDTEDKELKGFLEYIKTGKVKSEFTRRIEEMIQTVKQNEQARQEYRLMSTFEMDARYKGFSEGLKQTAKLMKLKNFDIALIKEITGLPEEEIEKL
;
A
#
# COMPACT_ATOMS: atom_id res chain seq x y z
N MET A 1 -19.08 -1.69 0.64
CA MET A 1 -19.64 -0.53 1.38
C MET A 1 -18.48 0.23 1.99
N ILE A 2 -18.46 1.57 1.92
CA ILE A 2 -17.39 2.37 2.55
C ILE A 2 -17.62 2.36 4.07
N LYS A 3 -16.56 2.13 4.85
CA LYS A 3 -16.64 2.11 6.32
C LYS A 3 -16.95 3.52 6.85
N ARG A 4 -17.64 3.62 7.99
CA ARG A 4 -17.79 4.91 8.67
C ARG A 4 -16.44 5.31 9.27
N PHE A 5 -16.22 6.62 9.38
CA PHE A 5 -14.97 7.18 9.93
C PHE A 5 -14.63 6.62 11.32
N GLU A 6 -15.64 6.43 12.18
CA GLU A 6 -15.48 5.88 13.53
C GLU A 6 -15.03 4.42 13.54
N ASP A 7 -15.36 3.67 12.47
CA ASP A 7 -15.05 2.25 12.35
C ASP A 7 -13.69 2.03 11.68
N LEU A 8 -12.97 3.10 11.30
CA LEU A 8 -11.63 2.99 10.74
C LEU A 8 -10.64 2.46 11.77
N THR A 9 -9.76 1.60 11.29
CA THR A 9 -8.68 0.94 12.02
C THR A 9 -7.36 1.18 11.30
N LEU A 10 -6.23 0.78 11.89
CA LEU A 10 -4.93 0.90 11.21
C LEU A 10 -4.85 0.16 9.87
N GLN A 11 -5.70 -0.83 9.61
CA GLN A 11 -5.73 -1.55 8.33
C GLN A 11 -6.26 -0.69 7.17
N ASP A 12 -6.98 0.38 7.48
CA ASP A 12 -7.62 1.21 6.47
C ASP A 12 -6.62 2.28 5.99
N ASP A 13 -6.37 2.35 4.67
CA ASP A 13 -5.34 3.20 4.04
C ASP A 13 -5.30 4.63 4.59
N PHE A 14 -6.47 5.27 4.73
CA PHE A 14 -6.57 6.63 5.28
C PHE A 14 -6.02 6.73 6.71
N MET A 15 -6.41 5.79 7.57
CA MET A 15 -6.00 5.81 8.97
C MET A 15 -4.53 5.44 9.10
N PHE A 16 -4.05 4.47 8.32
CA PHE A 16 -2.63 4.14 8.24
C PHE A 16 -1.79 5.37 7.87
N CYS A 17 -2.15 6.06 6.78
CA CYS A 17 -1.49 7.28 6.35
C CYS A 17 -1.47 8.33 7.47
N LYS A 18 -2.62 8.62 8.10
CA LYS A 18 -2.71 9.63 9.16
C LYS A 18 -1.88 9.30 10.40
N VAL A 19 -1.87 8.04 10.83
CA VAL A 19 -1.07 7.61 11.98
C VAL A 19 0.42 7.71 11.66
N MET A 20 0.83 7.31 10.45
CA MET A 20 2.23 7.33 10.03
C MET A 20 2.79 8.71 9.70
N GLN A 21 1.95 9.76 9.67
CA GLN A 21 2.43 11.15 9.71
C GLN A 21 3.16 11.48 11.03
N ASN A 22 2.90 10.71 12.10
CA ASN A 22 3.66 10.85 13.34
C ASN A 22 5.06 10.23 13.15
N GLU A 23 6.07 11.07 13.07
CA GLU A 23 7.47 10.67 12.84
C GLU A 23 7.95 9.59 13.82
N GLY A 24 7.64 9.74 15.11
CA GLY A 24 8.04 8.78 16.12
C GLY A 24 7.43 7.40 15.92
N LEU A 25 6.14 7.32 15.54
CA LEU A 25 5.48 6.04 15.25
C LEU A 25 5.99 5.41 13.96
N CYS A 26 6.14 6.22 12.90
CA CYS A 26 6.64 5.76 11.60
C CYS A 26 8.07 5.21 11.72
N LYS A 27 8.95 5.95 12.40
CA LYS A 27 10.32 5.51 12.67
C LYS A 27 10.33 4.18 13.43
N THR A 28 9.63 4.10 14.56
CA THR A 28 9.58 2.87 15.36
C THR A 28 9.06 1.67 14.55
N LEU A 29 8.08 1.88 13.67
CA LEU A 29 7.59 0.82 12.79
C LEU A 29 8.68 0.29 11.84
N ILE A 30 9.37 1.19 11.15
CA ILE A 30 10.39 0.81 10.17
C ILE A 30 11.56 0.10 10.87
N GLU A 31 12.03 0.64 11.99
CA GLU A 31 13.14 0.05 12.76
C GLU A 31 12.78 -1.34 13.30
N MET A 32 11.54 -1.53 13.76
CA MET A 32 11.02 -2.82 14.20
C MET A 32 10.97 -3.85 13.06
N ILE A 33 10.53 -3.44 11.86
CA ILE A 33 10.44 -4.31 10.68
C ILE A 33 11.83 -4.72 10.17
N LEU A 34 12.76 -3.78 10.13
CA LEU A 34 14.11 -4.00 9.58
C LEU A 34 15.08 -4.61 10.62
N SER A 35 14.71 -4.58 11.91
CA SER A 35 15.62 -4.91 13.01
C SER A 35 16.93 -4.09 12.93
N ASP A 36 16.80 -2.82 12.53
CA ASP A 36 17.91 -1.91 12.27
C ASP A 36 17.51 -0.46 12.61
N THR A 37 18.47 0.41 12.85
CA THR A 37 18.25 1.84 13.11
C THR A 37 18.33 2.63 11.81
N ILE A 38 17.29 3.40 11.49
CA ILE A 38 17.25 4.19 10.23
C ILE A 38 17.78 5.62 10.40
N GLY A 39 18.13 6.01 11.63
CA GLY A 39 18.60 7.36 11.94
C GLY A 39 17.45 8.36 12.12
N LYS A 40 17.67 9.62 11.76
CA LYS A 40 16.62 10.66 11.82
C LYS A 40 15.87 10.73 10.51
N ILE A 41 14.57 10.96 10.59
CA ILE A 41 13.73 11.17 9.42
C ILE A 41 13.88 12.64 9.00
N ALA A 42 14.29 12.87 7.76
CA ALA A 42 14.35 14.20 7.18
C ALA A 42 12.98 14.65 6.66
N TYR A 43 12.21 13.72 6.09
CA TYR A 43 10.90 14.01 5.52
C TYR A 43 9.98 12.78 5.50
N ILE A 44 8.68 13.00 5.71
CA ILE A 44 7.60 12.02 5.52
C ILE A 44 6.58 12.61 4.54
N SER A 45 6.31 11.86 3.49
CA SER A 45 5.21 12.11 2.55
C SER A 45 4.18 11.01 2.70
N VAL A 46 2.89 11.39 2.81
CA VAL A 46 1.79 10.41 2.76
C VAL A 46 0.96 10.66 1.52
N GLN A 47 0.47 9.58 0.91
CA GLN A 47 -0.25 9.63 -0.38
C GLN A 47 0.55 10.38 -1.45
N HIS A 48 1.86 10.15 -1.50
CA HIS A 48 2.76 10.83 -2.43
C HIS A 48 2.48 10.38 -3.86
N ASN A 49 1.88 11.25 -4.66
CA ASN A 49 1.61 10.97 -6.06
C ASN A 49 2.82 11.36 -6.90
N ILE A 50 3.43 10.38 -7.57
CA ILE A 50 4.37 10.64 -8.65
C ILE A 50 3.58 10.60 -9.96
N ASN A 51 3.38 11.78 -10.54
CA ASN A 51 2.93 11.91 -11.91
C ASN A 51 4.12 11.59 -12.81
N THR A 52 4.16 10.38 -13.34
CA THR A 52 5.01 10.06 -14.49
C THR A 52 4.42 10.76 -15.74
N TYR A 53 5.17 10.79 -16.85
CA TYR A 53 4.71 11.33 -18.14
C TYR A 53 3.23 10.97 -18.42
N GLU A 54 2.45 11.84 -19.08
CA GLU A 54 0.98 11.74 -19.25
C GLU A 54 0.40 10.36 -19.65
N GLN A 55 1.23 9.45 -20.15
CA GLN A 55 0.86 8.09 -20.58
C GLN A 55 1.30 6.95 -19.64
N ALA A 56 2.03 7.26 -18.56
CA ALA A 56 2.57 6.27 -17.64
C ALA A 56 1.69 6.11 -16.39
N LYS A 57 1.77 4.92 -15.78
CA LYS A 57 0.98 4.59 -14.58
C LYS A 57 1.48 5.46 -13.41
N SER A 58 0.59 6.23 -12.80
CA SER A 58 0.91 6.97 -11.57
C SER A 58 1.13 6.02 -10.40
N VAL A 59 2.08 6.36 -9.51
CA VAL A 59 2.26 5.70 -8.23
C VAL A 59 1.76 6.61 -7.13
N ARG A 60 0.99 6.05 -6.19
CA ARG A 60 0.64 6.70 -4.94
C ARG A 60 1.24 5.86 -3.82
N PHE A 61 2.28 6.39 -3.19
CA PHE A 61 2.85 5.76 -2.00
C PHE A 61 2.00 6.09 -0.79
N ASP A 62 1.69 5.09 0.03
CA ASP A 62 0.98 5.28 1.29
C ASP A 62 1.83 6.15 2.22
N VAL A 63 3.07 5.73 2.49
CA VAL A 63 4.02 6.43 3.35
C VAL A 63 5.43 6.32 2.76
N LEU A 64 5.92 7.44 2.20
CA LEU A 64 7.30 7.58 1.73
C LEU A 64 8.10 8.38 2.75
N VAL A 65 9.18 7.78 3.25
CA VAL A 65 10.09 8.37 4.23
C VAL A 65 11.46 8.56 3.61
N GLN A 66 12.07 9.71 3.84
CA GLN A 66 13.48 9.95 3.57
C GLN A 66 14.21 10.24 4.88
N THR A 67 15.32 9.56 5.11
CA THR A 67 16.18 9.79 6.28
C THR A 67 17.30 10.80 5.96
N GLU A 68 17.92 11.38 6.99
CA GLU A 68 19.00 12.38 6.82
C GLU A 68 20.22 11.84 6.04
N ASN A 69 20.44 10.52 6.05
CA ASN A 69 21.49 9.86 5.28
C ASN A 69 21.06 9.54 3.83
N GLY A 70 19.90 10.04 3.37
CA GLY A 70 19.43 9.93 2.00
C GLY A 70 18.62 8.68 1.67
N LYS A 71 18.52 7.70 2.58
CA LYS A 71 17.79 6.44 2.31
C LYS A 71 16.29 6.68 2.23
N PHE A 72 15.65 5.98 1.30
CA PHE A 72 14.20 6.00 1.13
C PHE A 72 13.52 4.74 1.65
N TYR A 73 12.39 4.91 2.32
CA TYR A 73 11.54 3.82 2.78
C TYR A 73 10.12 4.07 2.32
N ASP A 74 9.60 3.19 1.48
CA ASP A 74 8.20 3.15 1.10
C ASP A 74 7.50 2.07 1.93
N VAL A 75 6.47 2.44 2.68
CA VAL A 75 5.74 1.55 3.59
C VAL A 75 4.28 1.51 3.19
N GLU A 76 3.82 0.33 2.81
CA GLU A 76 2.50 0.09 2.22
C GLU A 76 1.69 -0.90 3.07
N MET A 77 0.41 -0.60 3.33
CA MET A 77 -0.50 -1.53 4.01
C MET A 77 -1.32 -2.29 2.96
N GLN A 78 -1.30 -3.64 3.00
CA GLN A 78 -2.02 -4.47 2.03
C GLN A 78 -3.00 -5.43 2.72
N VAL A 79 -4.28 -5.09 2.61
CA VAL A 79 -5.38 -5.89 3.19
C VAL A 79 -5.75 -7.09 2.31
N SER A 80 -5.76 -6.91 0.98
CA SER A 80 -6.26 -7.92 0.03
C SER A 80 -5.17 -8.44 -0.91
N ASN A 81 -5.27 -9.71 -1.30
CA ASN A 81 -4.27 -10.34 -2.17
C ASN A 81 -4.61 -10.19 -3.65
N GLU A 82 -4.02 -9.20 -4.30
CA GLU A 82 -4.13 -8.97 -5.75
C GLU A 82 -3.14 -9.79 -6.59
N LYS A 83 -2.30 -10.62 -5.94
CA LYS A 83 -1.28 -11.47 -6.58
C LYS A 83 -0.27 -10.71 -7.46
N ASN A 84 -0.05 -9.43 -7.15
CA ASN A 84 0.82 -8.53 -7.93
C ASN A 84 1.93 -7.86 -7.11
N ILE A 85 2.05 -8.15 -5.81
CA ILE A 85 3.00 -7.50 -4.88
C ILE A 85 4.44 -7.46 -5.43
N PRO A 86 5.04 -8.57 -5.91
CA PRO A 86 6.42 -8.51 -6.41
C PRO A 86 6.61 -7.54 -7.58
N LYS A 87 5.61 -7.46 -8.48
CA LYS A 87 5.64 -6.54 -9.62
C LYS A 87 5.40 -5.10 -9.18
N ARG A 88 4.54 -4.86 -8.19
CA ARG A 88 4.31 -3.53 -7.59
C ARG A 88 5.58 -3.02 -6.91
N MET A 89 6.23 -3.84 -6.08
CA MET A 89 7.48 -3.46 -5.42
C MET A 89 8.57 -3.06 -6.41
N ARG A 90 8.71 -3.79 -7.53
CA ARG A 90 9.65 -3.39 -8.60
C ARG A 90 9.29 -2.04 -9.23
N PHE A 91 8.00 -1.83 -9.52
CA PHE A 91 7.53 -0.58 -10.11
C PHE A 91 7.71 0.61 -9.18
N TYR A 92 7.46 0.41 -7.88
CA TYR A 92 7.59 1.41 -6.83
C TYR A 92 9.06 1.83 -6.64
N GLN A 93 9.97 0.85 -6.60
CA GLN A 93 11.41 1.11 -6.58
C GLN A 93 11.83 2.02 -7.74
N ALA A 94 11.46 1.65 -8.98
CA ALA A 94 11.79 2.44 -10.16
C ALA A 94 11.16 3.84 -10.13
N ALA A 95 9.97 3.99 -9.56
CA ALA A 95 9.33 5.29 -9.42
C ALA A 95 10.07 6.19 -8.40
N ILE A 96 10.60 5.63 -7.31
CA ILE A 96 11.49 6.36 -6.38
C ILE A 96 12.75 6.79 -7.15
N ASP A 97 13.42 5.88 -7.83
CA ASP A 97 14.67 6.18 -8.55
C ASP A 97 14.46 7.30 -9.59
N ILE A 98 13.35 7.26 -10.34
CA ILE A 98 13.02 8.29 -11.34
C ILE A 98 12.71 9.65 -10.68
N SER A 99 12.03 9.66 -9.53
CA SER A 99 11.63 10.90 -8.87
C SER A 99 12.75 11.63 -8.16
N PHE A 100 13.78 10.89 -7.73
CA PHE A 100 14.87 11.45 -6.93
C PHE A 100 16.23 11.42 -7.63
N LEU A 101 16.30 10.97 -8.88
CA LEU A 101 17.48 11.10 -9.74
C LEU A 101 17.23 12.13 -10.84
N ASP A 102 17.63 13.38 -10.58
CA ASP A 102 17.53 14.45 -11.56
C ASP A 102 18.42 14.23 -12.79
N LYS A 103 17.97 14.79 -13.92
CA LYS A 103 18.72 14.76 -15.17
C LYS A 103 20.07 15.47 -15.01
N GLY A 104 21.16 14.72 -15.15
CA GLY A 104 22.53 15.23 -15.04
C GLY A 104 23.29 14.70 -13.83
N ASN A 105 22.63 14.05 -12.88
CA ASN A 105 23.27 13.35 -11.77
C ASN A 105 23.83 11.99 -12.22
N PHE A 106 24.79 11.45 -11.47
CA PHE A 106 25.40 10.15 -11.77
C PHE A 106 24.57 9.01 -11.18
N TYR A 107 24.60 7.83 -11.81
CA TYR A 107 23.93 6.65 -11.25
C TYR A 107 24.48 6.24 -9.87
N ASN A 108 25.72 6.59 -9.56
CA ASN A 108 26.31 6.36 -8.24
C ASN A 108 25.70 7.24 -7.15
N ASP A 109 24.93 8.27 -7.52
CA ASP A 109 24.21 9.14 -6.60
C ASP A 109 22.80 8.59 -6.27
N LEU A 110 22.44 7.41 -6.81
CA LEU A 110 21.18 6.75 -6.46
C LEU A 110 21.17 6.37 -4.99
N ASN A 111 20.13 6.82 -4.29
CA ASN A 111 19.92 6.53 -2.89
C ASN A 111 19.50 5.07 -2.68
N GLU A 112 19.93 4.48 -1.57
CA GLU A 112 19.38 3.20 -1.14
C GLU A 112 17.87 3.34 -0.91
N SER A 113 17.12 2.32 -1.33
CA SER A 113 15.66 2.36 -1.27
C SER A 113 15.05 1.03 -0.82
N PHE A 114 14.11 1.13 0.11
CA PHE A 114 13.47 0.00 0.79
C PHE A 114 11.98 0.04 0.48
N ILE A 115 11.44 -1.03 -0.11
CA ILE A 115 10.00 -1.17 -0.32
C ILE A 115 9.46 -2.19 0.68
N ILE A 116 8.57 -1.75 1.57
CA ILE A 116 8.06 -2.52 2.70
C ILE A 116 6.54 -2.69 2.53
N PHE A 117 6.08 -3.93 2.33
CA PHE A 117 4.66 -4.26 2.29
C PHE A 117 4.22 -4.96 3.57
N ILE A 118 3.29 -4.37 4.32
CA ILE A 118 2.63 -4.97 5.48
C ILE A 118 1.36 -5.67 5.02
N CYS A 119 1.43 -6.99 4.84
CA CYS A 119 0.33 -7.79 4.31
C CYS A 119 -0.44 -8.48 5.43
N LEU A 120 -1.77 -8.42 5.36
CA LEU A 120 -2.67 -9.12 6.28
C LEU A 120 -2.83 -10.62 5.97
N PHE A 121 -2.06 -11.11 5.01
CA PHE A 121 -2.07 -12.47 4.48
C PHE A 121 -0.64 -12.91 4.12
N ASP A 122 -0.43 -14.22 4.07
CA ASP A 122 0.86 -14.78 3.65
C ASP A 122 1.02 -14.76 2.12
N VAL A 123 1.88 -13.88 1.63
CA VAL A 123 2.16 -13.71 0.19
C VAL A 123 2.86 -14.94 -0.40
N LEU A 124 3.71 -15.62 0.37
CA LEU A 124 4.55 -16.73 -0.11
C LEU A 124 4.07 -18.11 0.35
N GLY A 125 3.16 -18.16 1.32
CA GLY A 125 2.67 -19.41 1.91
C GLY A 125 3.75 -20.18 2.69
N LYS A 126 4.70 -19.48 3.30
CA LYS A 126 5.82 -20.05 4.06
C LYS A 126 5.69 -19.86 5.58
N ASN A 127 4.63 -19.21 6.03
CA ASN A 127 4.32 -18.94 7.43
C ASN A 127 5.49 -18.30 8.20
N ARG A 128 6.24 -17.39 7.55
CA ARG A 128 7.20 -16.50 8.22
C ARG A 128 6.60 -15.11 8.33
N SER A 129 6.97 -14.39 9.38
CA SER A 129 6.51 -13.01 9.64
C SER A 129 7.20 -11.97 8.78
N VAL A 130 8.46 -12.22 8.39
CA VAL A 130 9.28 -11.32 7.57
C VAL A 130 9.87 -12.09 6.40
N TYR A 131 9.71 -11.54 5.20
CA TYR A 131 10.41 -11.97 4.00
C TYR A 131 11.24 -10.82 3.45
N THR A 132 12.56 -10.97 3.44
CA THR A 132 13.49 -9.96 2.92
C THR A 132 14.09 -10.46 1.62
N PHE A 133 14.14 -9.57 0.63
CA PHE A 133 14.66 -9.85 -0.70
C PHE A 133 15.65 -8.77 -1.12
N GLU A 134 16.74 -9.23 -1.72
CA GLU A 134 17.83 -8.45 -2.27
C GLU A 134 18.41 -9.21 -3.47
N ASN A 135 19.07 -8.49 -4.37
CA ASN A 135 19.69 -9.10 -5.55
C ASN A 135 21.00 -9.79 -5.14
N ILE A 136 21.11 -11.08 -5.45
CA ILE A 136 22.26 -11.91 -5.11
C ILE A 136 22.78 -12.64 -6.35
N TYR A 137 24.04 -13.03 -6.30
CA TYR A 137 24.62 -13.94 -7.27
C TYR A 137 24.05 -15.36 -7.06
N LEU A 138 23.57 -16.00 -8.13
CA LEU A 138 22.82 -17.25 -8.01
C LEU A 138 23.73 -18.45 -7.71
N GLU A 139 24.93 -18.44 -8.26
CA GLU A 139 25.93 -19.51 -8.12
C GLU A 139 26.66 -19.44 -6.77
N ASP A 140 26.79 -18.24 -6.17
CA ASP A 140 27.24 -18.05 -4.78
C ASP A 140 26.35 -17.04 -4.05
N LYS A 141 25.38 -17.56 -3.30
CA LYS A 141 24.36 -16.79 -2.58
C LYS A 141 24.90 -15.96 -1.42
N ASN A 142 26.19 -16.08 -1.08
CA ASN A 142 26.82 -15.21 -0.08
C ASN A 142 27.22 -13.85 -0.68
N ILE A 143 27.17 -13.70 -2.00
CA ILE A 143 27.54 -12.48 -2.71
C ILE A 143 26.27 -11.70 -3.08
N SER A 144 26.12 -10.51 -2.50
CA SER A 144 25.08 -9.53 -2.86
C SER A 144 25.53 -8.66 -4.03
N LEU A 145 24.59 -8.25 -4.89
CA LEU A 145 24.83 -7.32 -5.99
C LEU A 145 25.16 -5.90 -5.50
N GLN A 146 24.75 -5.56 -4.27
CA GLN A 146 24.96 -4.25 -3.65
C GLN A 146 24.38 -3.07 -4.46
N ASP A 147 23.22 -3.26 -5.09
CA ASP A 147 22.55 -2.23 -5.89
C ASP A 147 21.73 -1.21 -5.06
N GLY A 148 21.86 -1.26 -3.72
CA GLY A 148 21.16 -0.37 -2.81
C GLY A 148 19.66 -0.63 -2.68
N THR A 149 19.11 -1.69 -3.28
CA THR A 149 17.68 -1.99 -3.20
C THR A 149 17.37 -3.10 -2.21
N LYS A 150 16.29 -2.92 -1.43
CA LYS A 150 15.76 -3.97 -0.54
C LYS A 150 14.25 -4.01 -0.59
N LYS A 151 13.69 -5.21 -0.56
CA LYS A 151 12.25 -5.46 -0.57
C LYS A 151 11.88 -6.30 0.64
N VAL A 152 10.95 -5.82 1.44
CA VAL A 152 10.50 -6.51 2.65
C VAL A 152 8.99 -6.73 2.57
N ILE A 153 8.56 -7.96 2.82
CA ILE A 153 7.15 -8.31 2.93
C ILE A 153 6.93 -8.82 4.35
N ILE A 154 6.10 -8.10 5.10
CA ILE A 154 5.61 -8.52 6.40
C ILE A 154 4.33 -9.31 6.20
N ASN A 155 4.25 -10.46 6.86
CA ASN A 155 3.07 -11.33 6.89
C ASN A 155 2.47 -11.32 8.29
N ALA A 156 1.37 -10.60 8.45
CA ALA A 156 0.69 -10.47 9.73
C ALA A 156 -0.01 -11.76 10.19
N ASP A 157 -0.28 -12.74 9.32
CA ASP A 157 -0.86 -14.03 9.74
C ASP A 157 0.10 -14.87 10.58
N ALA A 158 1.41 -14.69 10.40
CA ALA A 158 2.44 -15.43 11.13
C ALA A 158 2.76 -14.85 12.52
N PHE A 159 1.90 -13.97 13.07
CA PHE A 159 2.14 -13.33 14.37
C PHE A 159 2.38 -14.33 15.52
N LYS A 160 1.76 -15.51 15.48
CA LYS A 160 1.94 -16.54 16.51
C LYS A 160 3.38 -17.07 16.56
N ASP A 161 3.98 -17.25 15.39
CA ASP A 161 5.30 -17.85 15.16
C ASP A 161 6.42 -16.79 15.02
N THR A 162 6.10 -15.53 15.32
CA THR A 162 7.08 -14.43 15.32
C THR A 162 7.90 -14.46 16.61
N GLU A 163 9.22 -14.51 16.47
CA GLU A 163 10.17 -14.56 17.61
C GLU A 163 10.33 -13.20 18.29
N ASP A 164 10.49 -12.13 17.50
CA ASP A 164 10.57 -10.77 18.02
C ASP A 164 9.25 -10.37 18.70
N LYS A 165 9.34 -10.00 19.98
CA LYS A 165 8.15 -9.74 20.82
C LYS A 165 7.42 -8.46 20.43
N GLU A 166 8.15 -7.44 19.99
CA GLU A 166 7.55 -6.16 19.61
C GLU A 166 6.82 -6.29 18.28
N LEU A 167 7.48 -6.89 17.28
CA LEU A 167 6.89 -7.21 15.99
C LEU A 167 5.69 -8.14 16.17
N LYS A 168 5.82 -9.20 16.96
CA LYS A 168 4.69 -10.09 17.29
C LYS A 168 3.49 -9.32 17.84
N GLY A 169 3.73 -8.41 18.78
CA GLY A 169 2.68 -7.56 19.36
C GLY A 169 2.01 -6.67 18.32
N PHE A 170 2.78 -6.07 17.42
CA PHE A 170 2.27 -5.25 16.32
C PHE A 170 1.46 -6.06 15.30
N LEU A 171 1.95 -7.23 14.87
CA LEU A 171 1.24 -8.09 13.92
C LEU A 171 -0.06 -8.62 14.50
N GLU A 172 -0.06 -9.03 15.78
CA GLU A 172 -1.29 -9.43 16.47
C GLU A 172 -2.29 -8.27 16.58
N TYR A 173 -1.81 -7.05 16.88
CA TYR A 173 -2.65 -5.85 16.92
C TYR A 173 -3.29 -5.58 15.55
N ILE A 174 -2.52 -5.60 14.46
CA ILE A 174 -3.09 -5.41 13.12
C ILE A 174 -4.19 -6.44 12.87
N LYS A 175 -3.99 -7.72 13.20
CA LYS A 175 -4.98 -8.78 12.90
C LYS A 175 -6.21 -8.74 13.80
N THR A 176 -6.08 -8.30 15.04
CA THR A 176 -7.12 -8.53 16.08
C THR A 176 -7.63 -7.26 16.76
N GLY A 177 -6.95 -6.12 16.57
CA GLY A 177 -7.19 -4.88 17.31
C GLY A 177 -6.73 -4.93 18.78
N LYS A 178 -6.12 -6.03 19.24
CA LYS A 178 -5.69 -6.15 20.65
C LYS A 178 -4.39 -5.40 20.90
N VAL A 179 -4.45 -4.39 21.75
CA VAL A 179 -3.30 -3.63 22.23
C VAL A 179 -2.52 -4.46 23.25
N LYS A 180 -1.22 -4.71 23.00
CA LYS A 180 -0.36 -5.55 23.85
C LYS A 180 1.04 -5.01 24.12
N SER A 181 1.42 -3.92 23.45
CA SER A 181 2.71 -3.26 23.62
C SER A 181 2.54 -1.75 23.74
N GLU A 182 3.57 -1.10 24.28
CA GLU A 182 3.62 0.37 24.38
C GLU A 182 3.51 1.02 22.99
N PHE A 183 4.13 0.43 21.96
CA PHE A 183 3.98 0.84 20.58
C PHE A 183 2.52 0.76 20.08
N THR A 184 1.84 -0.39 20.26
CA THR A 184 0.44 -0.54 19.84
C THR A 184 -0.51 0.38 20.60
N ARG A 185 -0.19 0.73 21.86
CA ARG A 185 -0.95 1.70 22.65
C ARG A 185 -0.82 3.11 22.07
N ARG A 186 0.40 3.52 21.72
CA ARG A 186 0.65 4.84 21.08
C ARG A 186 -0.03 4.95 19.72
N ILE A 187 -0.08 3.85 18.95
CA ILE A 187 -0.87 3.79 17.71
C ILE A 187 -2.35 4.05 18.01
N GLU A 188 -2.93 3.36 18.99
CA GLU A 188 -4.35 3.51 19.32
C GLU A 188 -4.66 4.95 19.79
N GLU A 189 -3.80 5.52 20.63
CA GLU A 189 -3.91 6.93 21.06
C GLU A 189 -3.88 7.89 19.85
N MET A 190 -3.02 7.64 18.86
CA MET A 190 -2.99 8.41 17.63
C MET A 190 -4.25 8.23 16.79
N ILE A 191 -4.77 7.01 16.65
CA ILE A 191 -6.05 6.74 15.96
C ILE A 191 -7.18 7.53 16.62
N GLN A 192 -7.27 7.53 17.95
CA GLN A 192 -8.29 8.32 18.67
C GLN A 192 -8.11 9.83 18.44
N THR A 193 -6.86 10.31 18.42
CA THR A 193 -6.54 11.71 18.09
C THR A 193 -7.01 12.08 16.69
N VAL A 194 -6.78 11.20 15.70
CA VAL A 194 -7.25 11.39 14.31
C VAL A 194 -8.79 11.39 14.25
N LYS A 195 -9.46 10.51 15.00
CA LYS A 195 -10.93 10.44 15.04
C LYS A 195 -11.59 11.68 15.65
N GLN A 196 -10.90 12.34 16.58
CA GLN A 196 -11.34 13.60 17.18
C GLN A 196 -11.02 14.83 16.32
N ASN A 197 -10.26 14.67 15.24
CA ASN A 197 -9.89 15.75 14.34
C ASN A 197 -10.94 15.94 13.24
N GLU A 198 -11.69 17.04 13.31
CA GLU A 198 -12.73 17.37 12.34
C GLU A 198 -12.19 17.60 10.92
N GLN A 199 -10.97 18.11 10.77
CA GLN A 199 -10.34 18.23 9.45
C GLN A 199 -10.08 16.85 8.85
N ALA A 200 -9.53 15.92 9.63
CA ALA A 200 -9.32 14.53 9.16
C ALA A 200 -10.64 13.86 8.79
N ARG A 201 -11.72 14.12 9.55
CA ARG A 201 -13.07 13.65 9.21
C ARG A 201 -13.56 14.20 7.88
N GLN A 202 -13.36 15.48 7.61
CA GLN A 202 -13.73 16.12 6.35
C GLN A 202 -12.93 15.56 5.16
N GLU A 203 -11.61 15.40 5.34
CA GLU A 203 -10.74 14.79 4.33
C GLU A 203 -11.19 13.36 3.99
N TYR A 204 -11.52 12.53 4.99
CA TYR A 204 -12.05 11.19 4.75
C TYR A 204 -13.40 11.19 4.02
N ARG A 205 -14.30 12.13 4.34
CA ARG A 205 -15.58 12.27 3.62
C ARG A 205 -15.36 12.62 2.14
N LEU A 206 -14.42 13.52 1.87
CA LEU A 206 -14.09 13.90 0.50
C LEU A 206 -13.48 12.71 -0.26
N MET A 207 -12.49 12.04 0.33
CA MET A 207 -11.85 10.86 -0.24
C MET A 207 -12.86 9.74 -0.53
N SER A 208 -13.72 9.41 0.44
CA SER A 208 -14.74 8.38 0.28
C SER A 208 -15.77 8.71 -0.80
N THR A 209 -16.10 9.99 -0.99
CA THR A 209 -16.99 10.42 -2.08
C THR A 209 -16.34 10.14 -3.44
N PHE A 210 -15.07 10.53 -3.62
CA PHE A 210 -14.32 10.25 -4.85
C PHE A 210 -14.16 8.74 -5.11
N GLU A 211 -13.89 7.95 -4.07
CA GLU A 211 -13.80 6.48 -4.20
C GLU A 211 -15.15 5.85 -4.59
N MET A 212 -16.25 6.37 -4.06
CA MET A 212 -17.59 5.90 -4.42
C MET A 212 -17.89 6.22 -5.89
N ASP A 213 -17.61 7.44 -6.34
CA ASP A 213 -17.80 7.84 -7.72
C ASP A 213 -16.93 7.02 -8.68
N ALA A 214 -15.66 6.79 -8.34
CA ALA A 214 -14.75 5.96 -9.12
C ALA A 214 -15.23 4.51 -9.22
N ARG A 215 -15.70 3.93 -8.10
CA ARG A 215 -16.30 2.58 -8.09
C ARG A 215 -17.57 2.51 -8.92
N TYR A 216 -18.44 3.51 -8.82
CA TYR A 216 -19.67 3.58 -9.62
C TYR A 216 -19.36 3.65 -11.11
N LYS A 217 -18.42 4.51 -11.52
CA LYS A 217 -17.95 4.60 -12.91
C LYS A 217 -17.39 3.26 -13.39
N GLY A 218 -16.50 2.63 -12.64
CA GLY A 218 -15.91 1.34 -13.00
C GLY A 218 -16.96 0.21 -13.10
N PHE A 219 -17.95 0.19 -12.21
CA PHE A 219 -19.06 -0.75 -12.28
C PHE A 219 -19.91 -0.53 -13.55
N SER A 220 -20.27 0.73 -13.85
CA SER A 220 -21.02 1.09 -15.05
C SER A 220 -20.27 0.71 -16.33
N GLU A 221 -18.96 0.99 -16.40
CA GLU A 221 -18.11 0.58 -17.52
C GLU A 221 -18.03 -0.95 -17.66
N GLY A 222 -17.94 -1.67 -16.54
CA GLY A 222 -17.97 -3.14 -16.52
C GLY A 222 -19.28 -3.72 -17.07
N LEU A 223 -20.42 -3.12 -16.71
CA LEU A 223 -21.73 -3.49 -17.28
C LEU A 223 -21.78 -3.25 -18.79
N LYS A 224 -21.29 -2.08 -19.24
CA LYS A 224 -21.21 -1.75 -20.67
C LYS A 224 -20.30 -2.71 -21.44
N GLN A 225 -19.16 -3.09 -20.86
CA GLN A 225 -18.27 -4.08 -21.47
C GLN A 225 -18.90 -5.47 -21.52
N THR A 226 -19.63 -5.87 -20.48
CA THR A 226 -20.39 -7.13 -20.44
C THR A 226 -21.45 -7.14 -21.54
N ALA A 227 -22.24 -6.08 -21.66
CA ALA A 227 -23.25 -5.94 -22.71
C ALA A 227 -22.63 -5.97 -24.11
N LYS A 228 -21.49 -5.31 -24.34
CA LYS A 228 -20.73 -5.40 -25.61
C LYS A 228 -20.34 -6.85 -25.95
N LEU A 229 -19.78 -7.58 -24.98
CA LEU A 229 -19.37 -8.97 -25.19
C LEU A 229 -20.57 -9.89 -25.46
N MET A 230 -21.70 -9.67 -24.78
CA MET A 230 -22.93 -10.42 -25.02
C MET A 230 -23.53 -10.12 -26.40
N LYS A 231 -23.53 -8.85 -26.83
CA LYS A 231 -23.97 -8.45 -28.17
C LYS A 231 -23.09 -9.08 -29.25
N LEU A 232 -21.77 -9.09 -29.07
CA LEU A 232 -20.81 -9.80 -29.95
C LEU A 232 -21.05 -11.32 -30.02
N LYS A 233 -21.65 -11.90 -28.98
CA LYS A 233 -22.05 -13.31 -28.92
C LYS A 233 -23.48 -13.54 -29.39
N ASN A 234 -24.15 -12.53 -29.96
CA ASN A 234 -25.53 -12.57 -30.47
C ASN A 234 -26.60 -12.93 -29.42
N PHE A 235 -26.39 -12.54 -28.16
CA PHE A 235 -27.47 -12.57 -27.17
C PHE A 235 -28.51 -11.51 -27.50
N ASP A 236 -29.78 -11.78 -27.21
CA ASP A 236 -30.87 -10.85 -27.48
C ASP A 236 -30.84 -9.64 -26.53
N ILE A 237 -31.35 -8.52 -27.01
CA ILE A 237 -31.30 -7.24 -26.28
C ILE A 237 -32.10 -7.30 -24.98
N ALA A 238 -33.20 -8.06 -24.94
CA ALA A 238 -34.02 -8.20 -23.74
C ALA A 238 -33.26 -8.93 -22.62
N LEU A 239 -32.54 -10.01 -22.96
CA LEU A 239 -31.69 -10.75 -22.04
C LEU A 239 -30.47 -9.94 -21.60
N ILE A 240 -29.85 -9.15 -22.49
CA ILE A 240 -28.75 -8.24 -22.11
C ILE A 240 -29.26 -7.18 -21.12
N LYS A 241 -30.45 -6.61 -21.37
CA LYS A 241 -31.11 -5.65 -20.48
C LYS A 241 -31.44 -6.26 -19.12
N GLU A 242 -31.96 -7.48 -19.09
CA GLU A 242 -32.24 -8.20 -17.84
C GLU A 242 -30.97 -8.45 -17.02
N ILE A 243 -29.88 -8.89 -17.66
CA ILE A 243 -28.63 -9.25 -16.98
C ILE A 243 -27.85 -8.01 -16.53
N THR A 244 -27.77 -6.98 -17.38
CA THR A 244 -26.91 -5.81 -17.12
C THR A 244 -27.67 -4.65 -16.48
N GLY A 245 -29.01 -4.64 -16.56
CA GLY A 245 -29.85 -3.53 -16.12
C GLY A 245 -29.68 -2.25 -16.94
N LEU A 246 -28.93 -2.28 -18.05
CA LEU A 246 -28.71 -1.11 -18.89
C LEU A 246 -29.98 -0.77 -19.70
N PRO A 247 -30.25 0.53 -19.95
CA PRO A 247 -31.32 0.93 -20.84
C PRO A 247 -31.14 0.35 -22.23
N GLU A 248 -32.25 0.01 -22.87
CA GLU A 248 -32.26 -0.58 -24.22
C GLU A 248 -31.55 0.31 -25.24
N GLU A 249 -31.81 1.62 -25.19
CA GLU A 249 -31.12 2.61 -26.02
C GLU A 249 -29.60 2.64 -25.81
N GLU A 250 -29.11 2.35 -24.60
CA GLU A 250 -27.66 2.25 -24.38
C GLU A 250 -27.13 0.96 -25.02
N ILE A 251 -27.81 -0.17 -24.85
CA ILE A 251 -27.39 -1.47 -25.42
C ILE A 251 -27.38 -1.44 -26.95
N GLU A 252 -28.35 -0.78 -27.57
CA GLU A 252 -28.40 -0.60 -29.02
C GLU A 252 -27.20 0.19 -29.55
N LYS A 253 -26.70 1.17 -28.78
CA LYS A 253 -25.55 2.02 -29.13
C LYS A 253 -24.18 1.37 -28.88
N LEU A 254 -24.10 0.27 -28.12
CA LEU A 254 -22.86 -0.46 -27.80
C LEU A 254 -22.31 -1.25 -28.98
#